data_AF-A0A9D2MKD0-F1
#
_entry.id   AF-A0A9D2MKD0-F1
#
_cell.length_a   1.000
_cell.length_b   1.000
_cell.length_c   1.000
_cell.angle_alpha   90.00
_cell.angle_beta   90.00
_cell.angle_gamma   90.00
#
_symmetry.space_group_name_H-M   'P 1'
#
loop_
_entity.id
_entity.type
_entity.pdbx_description
1 polymer ?
#
loop_
_entity_poly.entity_id
_entity_poly.type
_entity_poly.pdbx_seq_one_letter_code
_entity_poly.pdbx_strand_id
1 'polypeptide(L)'
;MTKLKNTELQHVTPESVGIKSAAIKAFLDEINEKKLGLQSFTVVRHDKVCAQGFFSPYAKDYPHVLYSMSKSFTSTAVGFAVADGLLNTEDKICKFFPEYKNAQLPPNNQLTVEMLLTMRSDKLITFLDEKNEHDWIKQYFDAPFFAPPGSKFNYVSENTFMLSAIVSRVTGKSIAEYLNEKMFAPLGIEKPFWESDGNGYCAGGWGLYMKSEDLAKFFLPYIHDGKWIDGTQLVPAEWVRTATAKHTDSVHDGYIDNMCGYGYQFWRNPVSNSFRADGLFGQRCFMFPGYDALVVLNCGESEDYKVMKVFWKYFPECFENDPLPENETAHRALLETIANCAVEDLPAKPRNASAEQAISGRIIKCKSNRYTSVISISILNMLFRKPGNIDAMKFEFDADGLVFTWREKEYTNVIRAGMNGEYAVSEITLGDLHYHTYSKAAWQEDGTLKLWIRPVETAHVRKFTFAFSADKVKIKNEMSPTFEELTIYYLTFMGLPAKPKTAEKFIENAVHDLGLPVFEPDFSGRFV
;
A
#
# COMPACT_ATOMS: atom_id res chain seq x y z
N MET A 1 -14.03 15.73 18.24
CA MET A 1 -13.33 16.98 18.65
C MET A 1 -13.50 18.03 17.56
N THR A 2 -13.36 19.32 17.87
CA THR A 2 -13.35 20.39 16.84
C THR A 2 -12.03 20.33 16.06
N LYS A 3 -12.04 20.71 14.77
CA LYS A 3 -10.79 20.87 13.97
C LYS A 3 -9.80 21.75 14.74
N LEU A 4 -8.56 21.29 14.90
CA LEU A 4 -7.50 22.06 15.55
C LEU A 4 -7.15 23.30 14.71
N LYS A 5 -6.56 24.30 15.34
CA LYS A 5 -6.01 25.45 14.61
C LYS A 5 -4.69 25.03 13.99
N ASN A 6 -4.37 25.56 12.81
CA ASN A 6 -3.08 25.33 12.13
C ASN A 6 -2.78 23.84 11.87
N THR A 7 -3.64 23.19 11.09
CA THR A 7 -3.45 21.78 10.68
C THR A 7 -2.55 21.59 9.46
N GLU A 8 -2.22 22.68 8.76
CA GLU A 8 -1.32 22.63 7.61
C GLU A 8 0.14 22.71 8.08
N LEU A 9 0.97 21.80 7.55
CA LEU A 9 2.38 21.80 7.85
C LEU A 9 3.06 22.93 7.08
N GLN A 10 3.95 23.65 7.75
CA GLN A 10 4.74 24.68 7.09
C GLN A 10 5.78 24.01 6.18
N HIS A 11 5.91 24.50 4.94
CA HIS A 11 6.97 24.10 4.02
C HIS A 11 8.17 25.05 4.13
N VAL A 12 9.37 24.51 4.25
CA VAL A 12 10.63 25.26 4.43
C VAL A 12 11.78 24.61 3.66
N THR A 13 12.95 25.28 3.60
CA THR A 13 14.16 24.68 3.03
C THR A 13 14.71 23.57 3.95
N PRO A 14 15.36 22.53 3.40
CA PRO A 14 16.10 21.55 4.20
C PRO A 14 17.08 22.20 5.18
N GLU A 15 17.79 23.24 4.74
CA GLU A 15 18.80 23.93 5.52
C GLU A 15 18.24 24.50 6.82
N SER A 16 17.05 25.12 6.77
CA SER A 16 16.39 25.74 7.92
C SER A 16 16.04 24.77 9.06
N VAL A 17 16.04 23.45 8.78
CA VAL A 17 15.80 22.38 9.75
C VAL A 17 17.00 21.44 9.88
N GLY A 18 18.20 21.91 9.53
CA GLY A 18 19.43 21.16 9.77
C GLY A 18 19.68 20.02 8.78
N ILE A 19 19.23 20.15 7.53
CA ILE A 19 19.45 19.14 6.47
C ILE A 19 20.07 19.81 5.26
N LYS A 20 21.12 19.22 4.68
CA LYS A 20 21.69 19.73 3.43
C LYS A 20 20.77 19.34 2.27
N SER A 21 20.31 20.30 1.47
CA SER A 21 19.53 20.02 0.25
C SER A 21 20.23 18.99 -0.66
N ALA A 22 21.56 19.04 -0.73
CA ALA A 22 22.39 18.10 -1.47
C ALA A 22 22.28 16.64 -0.97
N ALA A 23 22.00 16.40 0.31
CA ALA A 23 21.84 15.04 0.86
C ALA A 23 20.53 14.41 0.40
N ILE A 24 19.43 15.18 0.44
CA ILE A 24 18.13 14.73 -0.09
C ILE A 24 18.24 14.51 -1.60
N LYS A 25 18.93 15.41 -2.32
CA LYS A 25 19.16 15.26 -3.75
C LYS A 25 19.93 13.96 -4.05
N ALA A 26 21.01 13.68 -3.31
CA ALA A 26 21.79 12.46 -3.49
C ALA A 26 20.98 11.18 -3.23
N PHE A 27 20.09 11.20 -2.22
CA PHE A 27 19.11 10.14 -2.01
C PHE A 27 18.23 9.92 -3.26
N LEU A 28 17.64 10.99 -3.81
CA LEU A 28 16.78 10.91 -4.99
C LEU A 28 17.55 10.47 -6.25
N ASP A 29 18.76 10.98 -6.46
CA ASP A 29 19.63 10.60 -7.57
C ASP A 29 19.91 9.08 -7.53
N GLU A 30 20.23 8.52 -6.37
CA GLU A 30 20.50 7.08 -6.21
C GLU A 30 19.23 6.23 -6.38
N ILE A 31 18.07 6.70 -5.89
CA ILE A 31 16.77 6.05 -6.13
C ILE A 31 16.47 5.99 -7.64
N ASN A 32 16.69 7.09 -8.36
CA ASN A 32 16.46 7.23 -9.80
C ASN A 32 17.43 6.37 -10.62
N GLU A 33 18.73 6.43 -10.33
CA GLU A 33 19.77 5.64 -10.99
C GLU A 33 19.46 4.14 -10.90
N LYS A 34 19.01 3.69 -9.72
CA LYS A 34 18.66 2.29 -9.45
C LYS A 34 17.23 1.93 -9.84
N LYS A 35 16.42 2.89 -10.28
CA LYS A 35 15.02 2.72 -10.69
C LYS A 35 14.14 2.04 -9.62
N LEU A 36 14.28 2.45 -8.36
CA LEU A 36 13.66 1.77 -7.20
C LEU A 36 12.19 2.13 -6.94
N GLY A 37 11.44 2.45 -8.01
CA GLY A 37 9.98 2.56 -7.97
C GLY A 37 9.37 3.53 -6.96
N LEU A 38 10.11 4.54 -6.47
CA LEU A 38 9.56 5.56 -5.56
C LEU A 38 8.46 6.36 -6.27
N GLN A 39 7.33 6.56 -5.61
CA GLN A 39 6.13 7.23 -6.15
C GLN A 39 5.92 8.58 -5.47
N SER A 40 6.14 8.64 -4.16
CA SER A 40 6.23 9.90 -3.43
C SER A 40 7.10 9.79 -2.20
N PHE A 41 7.57 10.95 -1.73
CA PHE A 41 8.24 11.06 -0.44
C PHE A 41 7.87 12.38 0.25
N THR A 42 7.91 12.39 1.57
CA THR A 42 7.76 13.59 2.39
C THR A 42 8.71 13.50 3.58
N VAL A 43 9.63 14.46 3.70
CA VAL A 43 10.57 14.60 4.82
C VAL A 43 10.05 15.70 5.73
N VAL A 44 9.77 15.34 6.98
CA VAL A 44 9.33 16.28 8.02
C VAL A 44 10.37 16.32 9.12
N ARG A 45 10.76 17.52 9.52
CA ARG A 45 11.65 17.74 10.66
C ARG A 45 11.30 19.03 11.37
N HIS A 46 11.31 19.03 12.70
CA HIS A 46 10.88 20.18 13.52
C HIS A 46 9.48 20.68 13.11
N ASP A 47 8.55 19.75 12.94
CA ASP A 47 7.14 19.99 12.55
C ASP A 47 6.92 20.61 11.17
N LYS A 48 7.96 20.67 10.33
CA LYS A 48 7.92 21.32 9.02
C LYS A 48 8.27 20.34 7.91
N VAL A 49 7.55 20.44 6.79
CA VAL A 49 7.89 19.73 5.56
C VAL A 49 9.09 20.44 4.95
N CYS A 50 10.23 19.75 4.86
CA CYS A 50 11.47 20.34 4.34
C CYS A 50 11.83 19.83 2.94
N ALA A 51 11.27 18.69 2.53
CA ALA A 51 11.27 18.24 1.15
C ALA A 51 10.09 17.31 0.89
N GLN A 52 9.44 17.49 -0.26
CA GLN A 52 8.35 16.64 -0.71
C GLN A 52 8.40 16.54 -2.23
N GLY A 53 8.12 15.35 -2.77
CA GLY A 53 8.09 15.13 -4.20
C GLY A 53 7.17 13.98 -4.57
N PHE A 54 6.64 14.08 -5.78
CA PHE A 54 5.73 13.09 -6.36
C PHE A 54 6.26 12.75 -7.74
N PHE A 55 6.56 11.48 -7.96
CA PHE A 55 7.15 11.01 -9.19
C PHE A 55 6.04 10.94 -10.24
N SER A 56 6.18 11.65 -11.36
CA SER A 56 5.14 11.68 -12.39
C SER A 56 4.75 10.25 -12.81
N PRO A 57 3.45 9.90 -12.85
CA PRO A 57 2.28 10.80 -12.80
C PRO A 57 1.61 10.97 -11.42
N TYR A 58 2.22 10.51 -10.33
CA TYR A 58 1.67 10.70 -8.98
C TYR A 58 1.66 12.19 -8.60
N ALA A 59 0.77 12.58 -7.69
CA ALA A 59 0.59 13.97 -7.28
C ALA A 59 0.09 14.07 -5.83
N LYS A 60 0.24 15.26 -5.24
CA LYS A 60 -0.12 15.54 -3.84
C LYS A 60 -1.57 15.21 -3.47
N ASP A 61 -2.47 15.31 -4.45
CA ASP A 61 -3.91 15.17 -4.23
C ASP A 61 -4.38 13.72 -4.40
N TYR A 62 -3.52 12.81 -4.87
CA TYR A 62 -3.83 11.40 -5.01
C TYR A 62 -3.46 10.62 -3.74
N PRO A 63 -4.40 9.86 -3.15
CA PRO A 63 -4.08 8.97 -2.05
C PRO A 63 -3.28 7.77 -2.56
N HIS A 64 -2.52 7.12 -1.70
CA HIS A 64 -1.89 5.83 -1.98
C HIS A 64 -2.54 4.74 -1.12
N VAL A 65 -2.72 3.56 -1.70
CA VAL A 65 -3.03 2.35 -0.93
C VAL A 65 -1.89 2.03 0.05
N LEU A 66 -2.24 1.86 1.32
CA LEU A 66 -1.25 1.72 2.39
C LEU A 66 -0.86 0.27 2.72
N TYR A 67 -1.61 -0.71 2.19
CA TYR A 67 -1.47 -2.13 2.58
C TYR A 67 -1.35 -2.28 4.10
N SER A 68 -0.32 -2.99 4.59
CA SER A 68 -0.10 -3.24 6.01
C SER A 68 0.18 -2.01 6.88
N MET A 69 0.52 -0.85 6.32
CA MET A 69 0.69 0.37 7.13
C MET A 69 -0.63 0.76 7.83
N SER A 70 -1.78 0.36 7.26
CA SER A 70 -3.12 0.50 7.87
C SER A 70 -3.21 -0.03 9.31
N LYS A 71 -2.36 -0.99 9.68
CA LYS A 71 -2.34 -1.61 11.01
C LYS A 71 -2.03 -0.61 12.12
N SER A 72 -1.11 0.33 11.89
CA SER A 72 -0.75 1.34 12.88
C SER A 72 -1.90 2.31 13.15
N PHE A 73 -2.78 2.55 12.18
CA PHE A 73 -4.02 3.31 12.35
C PHE A 73 -5.02 2.53 13.22
N THR A 74 -5.19 1.23 12.97
CA THR A 74 -6.03 0.37 13.82
C THR A 74 -5.51 0.31 15.26
N SER A 75 -4.21 0.18 15.46
CA SER A 75 -3.58 0.26 16.78
C SER A 75 -3.88 1.59 17.47
N THR A 76 -3.85 2.71 16.74
CA THR A 76 -4.24 4.02 17.29
C THR A 76 -5.70 4.03 17.75
N ALA A 77 -6.62 3.45 16.96
CA ALA A 77 -8.03 3.34 17.32
C ALA A 77 -8.25 2.46 18.58
N VAL A 78 -7.49 1.36 18.71
CA VAL A 78 -7.50 0.55 19.93
C VAL A 78 -7.02 1.37 21.12
N GLY A 79 -5.97 2.17 20.97
CA GLY A 79 -5.47 3.07 22.01
C GLY A 79 -6.50 4.08 22.50
N PHE A 80 -7.30 4.64 21.58
CA PHE A 80 -8.42 5.49 21.96
C PHE A 80 -9.50 4.73 22.72
N ALA A 81 -9.86 3.52 22.28
CA ALA A 81 -10.86 2.71 22.98
C ALA A 81 -10.40 2.29 24.38
N VAL A 82 -9.10 2.01 24.57
CA VAL A 82 -8.49 1.79 25.89
C VAL A 82 -8.58 3.03 26.76
N ALA A 83 -8.19 4.20 26.22
CA ALA A 83 -8.24 5.45 26.97
C ALA A 83 -9.67 5.90 27.33
N ASP A 84 -10.64 5.58 26.47
CA ASP A 84 -12.07 5.80 26.73
C ASP A 84 -12.66 4.76 27.70
N GLY A 85 -11.87 3.76 28.16
CA GLY A 85 -12.29 2.73 29.11
C GLY A 85 -13.23 1.66 28.51
N LEU A 86 -13.28 1.55 27.18
CA LEU A 86 -14.20 0.67 26.46
C LEU A 86 -13.68 -0.77 26.32
N LEU A 87 -12.36 -0.96 26.39
CA LEU A 87 -11.70 -2.27 26.37
C LEU A 87 -10.37 -2.23 27.11
N ASN A 88 -9.84 -3.39 27.49
CA ASN A 88 -8.47 -3.56 27.97
C ASN A 88 -7.67 -4.45 27.01
N THR A 89 -6.35 -4.27 26.94
CA THR A 89 -5.47 -5.11 26.10
C THR A 89 -5.47 -6.58 26.55
N GLU A 90 -5.77 -6.84 27.83
CA GLU A 90 -5.90 -8.19 28.39
C GLU A 90 -7.27 -8.85 28.17
N ASP A 91 -8.26 -8.11 27.65
CA ASP A 91 -9.59 -8.67 27.41
C ASP A 91 -9.50 -9.85 26.42
N LYS A 92 -10.19 -10.94 26.75
CA LYS A 92 -10.35 -12.08 25.84
C LYS A 92 -11.22 -11.69 24.65
N ILE A 93 -10.75 -11.95 23.43
CA ILE A 93 -11.47 -11.48 22.23
C ILE A 93 -12.83 -12.14 22.09
N CYS A 94 -13.01 -13.36 22.62
CA CYS A 94 -14.28 -14.09 22.59
C CYS A 94 -15.41 -13.36 23.34
N LYS A 95 -15.09 -12.49 24.31
CA LYS A 95 -16.04 -11.65 25.05
C LYS A 95 -16.82 -10.71 24.12
N PHE A 96 -16.20 -10.23 23.04
CA PHE A 96 -16.81 -9.28 22.12
C PHE A 96 -17.70 -9.96 21.06
N PHE A 97 -17.56 -11.28 20.90
CA PHE A 97 -18.18 -12.08 19.85
C PHE A 97 -18.86 -13.35 20.42
N PRO A 98 -19.77 -13.23 21.41
CA PRO A 98 -20.43 -14.38 22.04
C PRO A 98 -21.29 -15.20 21.08
N GLU A 99 -21.75 -14.61 19.97
CA GLU A 99 -22.57 -15.27 18.95
C GLU A 99 -21.77 -16.30 18.13
N TYR A 100 -20.44 -16.23 18.11
CA TYR A 100 -19.59 -17.17 17.39
C TYR A 100 -19.20 -18.34 18.30
N LYS A 101 -19.85 -19.50 18.10
CA LYS A 101 -19.60 -20.71 18.90
C LYS A 101 -18.11 -21.05 19.04
N ASN A 102 -17.37 -21.01 17.93
CA ASN A 102 -15.94 -21.35 17.91
C ASN A 102 -15.07 -20.34 18.65
N ALA A 103 -15.53 -19.10 18.87
CA ALA A 103 -14.82 -18.12 19.69
C ALA A 103 -14.71 -18.57 21.16
N GLN A 104 -15.72 -19.30 21.65
CA GLN A 104 -15.79 -19.76 23.05
C GLN A 104 -14.99 -21.04 23.30
N LEU A 105 -14.56 -21.73 22.25
CA LEU A 105 -13.82 -22.99 22.36
C LEU A 105 -12.31 -22.75 22.46
N PRO A 106 -11.56 -23.56 23.22
CA PRO A 106 -10.11 -23.55 23.14
C PRO A 106 -9.60 -23.93 21.73
N PRO A 107 -8.51 -23.31 21.23
CA PRO A 107 -7.72 -22.29 21.92
C PRO A 107 -8.17 -20.85 21.64
N ASN A 108 -9.24 -20.62 20.87
CA ASN A 108 -9.76 -19.26 20.58
C ASN A 108 -10.09 -18.46 21.84
N ASN A 109 -10.65 -19.09 22.87
CA ASN A 109 -11.02 -18.44 24.12
C ASN A 109 -9.82 -17.94 24.97
N GLN A 110 -8.60 -18.22 24.55
CA GLN A 110 -7.37 -17.76 25.20
C GLN A 110 -6.82 -16.46 24.60
N LEU A 111 -7.21 -16.14 23.35
CA LEU A 111 -6.72 -14.97 22.61
C LEU A 111 -7.10 -13.66 23.31
N THR A 112 -6.12 -12.77 23.50
CA THR A 112 -6.31 -11.41 24.05
C THR A 112 -6.15 -10.35 22.97
N VAL A 113 -6.64 -9.14 23.24
CA VAL A 113 -6.39 -7.97 22.38
C VAL A 113 -4.88 -7.72 22.20
N GLU A 114 -4.07 -7.87 23.25
CA GLU A 114 -2.61 -7.74 23.17
C GLU A 114 -1.97 -8.77 22.24
N MET A 115 -2.40 -10.03 22.30
CA MET A 115 -1.90 -11.07 21.39
C MET A 115 -2.16 -10.69 19.92
N LEU A 116 -3.29 -10.05 19.62
CA LEU A 116 -3.57 -9.56 18.27
C LEU A 116 -2.68 -8.37 17.90
N LEU A 117 -2.51 -7.39 18.80
CA LEU A 117 -1.67 -6.21 18.58
C LEU A 117 -0.20 -6.56 18.33
N THR A 118 0.29 -7.61 19.01
CA THR A 118 1.68 -8.08 18.95
C THR A 118 1.90 -9.20 17.92
N MET A 119 0.90 -9.57 17.13
CA MET A 119 0.97 -10.67 16.15
C MET A 119 1.32 -12.03 16.75
N ARG A 120 0.79 -12.32 17.94
CA ARG A 120 1.01 -13.57 18.69
C ARG A 120 -0.26 -14.39 18.85
N SER A 121 -1.21 -14.28 17.92
CA SER A 121 -2.40 -15.16 17.91
C SER A 121 -2.06 -16.59 17.48
N ASP A 122 -0.98 -16.75 16.68
CA ASP A 122 -0.59 -18.01 16.02
C ASP A 122 -1.70 -18.63 15.14
N LYS A 123 -2.67 -17.82 14.69
CA LYS A 123 -3.64 -18.25 13.67
C LYS A 123 -2.94 -18.58 12.35
N LEU A 124 -3.41 -19.63 11.68
CA LEU A 124 -2.95 -20.00 10.35
C LEU A 124 -3.96 -19.51 9.32
N ILE A 125 -3.75 -18.28 8.85
CA ILE A 125 -4.52 -17.64 7.78
C ILE A 125 -3.50 -17.07 6.79
N THR A 126 -3.78 -17.26 5.51
CA THR A 126 -2.89 -16.90 4.41
C THR A 126 -3.57 -15.87 3.50
N PHE A 127 -2.76 -15.13 2.73
CA PHE A 127 -3.30 -14.17 1.76
C PHE A 127 -4.17 -14.82 0.65
N LEU A 128 -4.04 -16.14 0.47
CA LEU A 128 -4.75 -16.95 -0.53
C LEU A 128 -6.18 -17.32 -0.09
N ASP A 129 -6.47 -17.23 1.22
CA ASP A 129 -7.80 -17.54 1.73
C ASP A 129 -8.85 -16.59 1.13
N GLU A 130 -9.93 -17.16 0.59
CA GLU A 130 -10.95 -16.40 -0.11
C GLU A 130 -11.72 -15.51 0.87
N LYS A 131 -11.63 -14.19 0.62
CA LYS A 131 -12.34 -13.15 1.38
C LYS A 131 -13.69 -12.73 0.77
N ASN A 132 -13.99 -13.15 -0.46
CA ASN A 132 -15.19 -12.67 -1.17
C ASN A 132 -16.46 -13.19 -0.50
N GLU A 133 -17.39 -12.29 -0.13
CA GLU A 133 -18.75 -12.62 0.33
C GLU A 133 -18.83 -13.51 1.59
N HIS A 134 -17.76 -13.56 2.39
CA HIS A 134 -17.71 -14.32 3.62
C HIS A 134 -17.80 -13.45 4.87
N ASP A 135 -18.31 -14.04 5.96
CA ASP A 135 -18.18 -13.49 7.31
C ASP A 135 -16.73 -13.69 7.79
N TRP A 136 -15.94 -12.62 7.74
CA TRP A 136 -14.52 -12.65 8.06
C TRP A 136 -14.26 -12.95 9.56
N ILE A 137 -15.19 -12.60 10.45
CA ILE A 137 -15.10 -12.91 11.89
C ILE A 137 -15.24 -14.42 12.08
N LYS A 138 -16.24 -15.02 11.41
CA LYS A 138 -16.44 -16.47 11.41
C LYS A 138 -15.20 -17.18 10.87
N GLN A 139 -14.68 -16.73 9.73
CA GLN A 139 -13.47 -17.31 9.13
C GLN A 139 -12.29 -17.27 10.09
N TYR A 140 -12.06 -16.14 10.78
CA TYR A 140 -10.98 -16.05 11.76
C TYR A 140 -11.13 -17.07 12.89
N PHE A 141 -12.31 -17.22 13.48
CA PHE A 141 -12.52 -18.18 14.57
C PHE A 141 -12.46 -19.64 14.10
N ASP A 142 -12.89 -19.92 12.88
CA ASP A 142 -12.86 -21.26 12.29
C ASP A 142 -11.45 -21.66 11.81
N ALA A 143 -10.58 -20.68 11.54
CA ALA A 143 -9.23 -20.93 11.08
C ALA A 143 -8.41 -21.74 12.11
N PRO A 144 -7.59 -22.69 11.63
CA PRO A 144 -6.71 -23.46 12.50
C PRO A 144 -5.61 -22.58 13.12
N PHE A 145 -4.90 -23.17 14.07
CA PHE A 145 -3.73 -22.58 14.70
C PHE A 145 -2.46 -23.24 14.17
N PHE A 146 -1.44 -22.45 13.90
CA PHE A 146 -0.10 -22.95 13.58
C PHE A 146 0.62 -23.42 14.85
N ALA A 147 0.43 -22.71 15.95
CA ALA A 147 0.98 -23.00 17.27
C ALA A 147 0.03 -22.51 18.38
N PRO A 148 0.25 -22.86 19.66
CA PRO A 148 -0.57 -22.34 20.76
C PRO A 148 -0.55 -20.80 20.82
N PRO A 149 -1.67 -20.13 21.18
CA PRO A 149 -1.70 -18.67 21.34
C PRO A 149 -0.59 -18.13 22.22
N GLY A 150 -0.01 -17.00 21.83
CA GLY A 150 1.07 -16.35 22.55
C GLY A 150 2.44 -17.01 22.35
N SER A 151 2.56 -18.09 21.59
CA SER A 151 3.82 -18.84 21.53
C SER A 151 4.90 -18.15 20.70
N LYS A 152 4.54 -17.58 19.54
CA LYS A 152 5.48 -16.97 18.59
C LYS A 152 4.87 -15.75 17.92
N PHE A 153 5.74 -14.96 17.29
CA PHE A 153 5.33 -13.95 16.34
C PHE A 153 4.95 -14.62 15.02
N ASN A 154 3.70 -14.48 14.61
CA ASN A 154 3.20 -14.86 13.29
C ASN A 154 2.37 -13.71 12.71
N TYR A 155 2.89 -13.11 11.64
CA TYR A 155 2.33 -11.90 11.08
C TYR A 155 1.09 -12.21 10.22
N VAL A 156 -0.10 -11.91 10.76
CA VAL A 156 -1.39 -12.23 10.15
C VAL A 156 -2.27 -10.99 10.17
N SER A 157 -2.72 -10.55 8.99
CA SER A 157 -3.49 -9.30 8.87
C SER A 157 -4.86 -9.40 9.51
N GLU A 158 -5.42 -10.60 9.59
CA GLU A 158 -6.72 -10.90 10.16
C GLU A 158 -6.76 -10.69 11.69
N ASN A 159 -5.61 -10.73 12.37
CA ASN A 159 -5.51 -10.24 13.76
C ASN A 159 -5.97 -8.78 13.86
N THR A 160 -5.60 -7.98 12.85
CA THR A 160 -5.94 -6.56 12.81
C THR A 160 -7.39 -6.32 12.41
N PHE A 161 -7.91 -7.14 11.51
CA PHE A 161 -9.34 -7.14 11.20
C PHE A 161 -10.17 -7.39 12.48
N MET A 162 -9.78 -8.37 13.29
CA MET A 162 -10.45 -8.61 14.58
C MET A 162 -10.34 -7.42 15.53
N LEU A 163 -9.20 -6.71 15.58
CA LEU A 163 -9.08 -5.46 16.35
C LEU A 163 -10.05 -4.37 15.83
N SER A 164 -10.16 -4.22 14.51
CA SER A 164 -11.12 -3.31 13.88
C SER A 164 -12.56 -3.64 14.27
N ALA A 165 -12.93 -4.92 14.21
CA ALA A 165 -14.25 -5.39 14.62
C ALA A 165 -14.51 -5.15 16.12
N ILE A 166 -13.54 -5.40 17.00
CA ILE A 166 -13.65 -5.15 18.44
C ILE A 166 -13.90 -3.66 18.72
N VAL A 167 -13.07 -2.77 18.14
CA VAL A 167 -13.25 -1.33 18.30
C VAL A 167 -14.63 -0.91 17.80
N SER A 168 -15.07 -1.47 16.68
CA SER A 168 -16.39 -1.14 16.12
C SER A 168 -17.53 -1.58 17.03
N ARG A 169 -17.40 -2.75 17.68
CA ARG A 169 -18.39 -3.28 18.63
C ARG A 169 -18.50 -2.46 19.90
N VAL A 170 -17.38 -2.03 20.47
CA VAL A 170 -17.38 -1.29 21.74
C VAL A 170 -17.71 0.19 21.56
N THR A 171 -17.51 0.75 20.37
CA THR A 171 -17.82 2.16 20.06
C THR A 171 -19.16 2.36 19.35
N GLY A 172 -19.68 1.32 18.67
CA GLY A 172 -20.84 1.41 17.79
C GLY A 172 -20.58 2.15 16.47
N LYS A 173 -19.31 2.35 16.09
CA LYS A 173 -18.87 3.08 14.89
C LYS A 173 -17.85 2.27 14.11
N SER A 174 -17.76 2.42 12.80
CA SER A 174 -16.60 1.88 12.08
C SER A 174 -15.30 2.52 12.60
N ILE A 175 -14.16 1.83 12.50
CA ILE A 175 -12.88 2.43 12.92
C ILE A 175 -12.53 3.69 12.11
N ALA A 176 -12.96 3.76 10.84
CA ALA A 176 -12.78 4.95 10.01
C ALA A 176 -13.56 6.15 10.56
N GLU A 177 -14.79 5.96 11.02
CA GLU A 177 -15.59 7.01 11.67
C GLU A 177 -15.02 7.39 13.03
N TYR A 178 -14.61 6.41 13.84
CA TYR A 178 -14.05 6.67 15.16
C TYR A 178 -12.74 7.46 15.07
N LEU A 179 -11.83 7.08 14.16
CA LEU A 179 -10.61 7.84 13.88
C LEU A 179 -10.92 9.19 13.23
N ASN A 180 -11.97 9.31 12.42
CA ASN A 180 -12.37 10.60 11.88
C ASN A 180 -12.69 11.61 12.97
N GLU A 181 -13.44 11.21 13.99
CA GLU A 181 -13.81 12.09 15.10
C GLU A 181 -12.66 12.44 16.05
N LYS A 182 -11.75 11.47 16.26
CA LYS A 182 -10.68 11.55 17.25
C LYS A 182 -9.36 12.09 16.68
N MET A 183 -9.12 11.90 15.38
CA MET A 183 -7.81 12.16 14.78
C MET A 183 -7.88 12.81 13.39
N PHE A 184 -8.56 12.22 12.40
CA PHE A 184 -8.53 12.77 11.03
C PHE A 184 -9.13 14.18 10.94
N ALA A 185 -10.40 14.38 11.33
CA ALA A 185 -11.03 15.69 11.26
C ALA A 185 -10.35 16.74 12.18
N PRO A 186 -9.91 16.41 13.41
CA PRO A 186 -9.06 17.29 14.22
C PRO A 186 -7.80 17.78 13.50
N LEU A 187 -7.15 16.90 12.73
CA LEU A 187 -5.96 17.20 11.93
C LEU A 187 -6.27 17.77 10.54
N GLY A 188 -7.54 18.06 10.24
CA GLY A 188 -7.95 18.56 8.93
C GLY A 188 -7.79 17.56 7.79
N ILE A 189 -7.60 16.28 8.11
CA ILE A 189 -7.53 15.17 7.16
C ILE A 189 -8.95 14.79 6.77
N GLU A 190 -9.22 14.73 5.47
CA GLU A 190 -10.49 14.20 4.96
C GLU A 190 -10.60 12.71 5.28
N LYS A 191 -11.79 12.25 5.69
CA LYS A 191 -12.00 10.85 6.06
C LYS A 191 -11.57 9.94 4.90
N PRO A 192 -10.50 9.14 5.05
CA PRO A 192 -10.00 8.32 3.97
C PRO A 192 -10.96 7.16 3.66
N PHE A 193 -10.89 6.64 2.44
CA PHE A 193 -11.51 5.37 2.11
C PHE A 193 -10.78 4.23 2.85
N TRP A 194 -11.56 3.32 3.44
CA TRP A 194 -11.06 2.10 4.06
C TRP A 194 -11.96 0.93 3.69
N GLU A 195 -11.39 -0.05 2.99
CA GLU A 195 -12.08 -1.29 2.60
C GLU A 195 -12.80 -1.93 3.80
N SER A 196 -14.01 -2.44 3.58
CA SER A 196 -14.83 -3.05 4.62
C SER A 196 -15.44 -4.37 4.16
N ASP A 197 -15.73 -5.26 5.10
CA ASP A 197 -16.45 -6.50 4.82
C ASP A 197 -17.94 -6.26 4.54
N GLY A 198 -18.67 -7.32 4.20
CA GLY A 198 -20.12 -7.26 3.95
C GLY A 198 -20.97 -6.82 5.16
N ASN A 199 -20.39 -6.79 6.36
CA ASN A 199 -21.04 -6.34 7.59
C ASN A 199 -20.66 -4.91 7.99
N GLY A 200 -19.82 -4.23 7.20
CA GLY A 200 -19.37 -2.86 7.44
C GLY A 200 -18.19 -2.73 8.40
N TYR A 201 -17.51 -3.82 8.76
CA TYR A 201 -16.26 -3.74 9.52
C TYR A 201 -15.10 -3.42 8.58
N CYS A 202 -14.37 -2.34 8.85
CA CYS A 202 -13.18 -2.04 8.05
C CYS A 202 -12.16 -3.16 8.18
N ALA A 203 -11.46 -3.44 7.09
CA ALA A 203 -10.39 -4.43 7.00
C ALA A 203 -9.31 -4.26 8.09
N GLY A 204 -8.99 -3.02 8.47
CA GLY A 204 -8.06 -2.68 9.55
C GLY A 204 -6.58 -2.97 9.24
N GLY A 205 -6.28 -4.17 8.77
CA GLY A 205 -4.92 -4.59 8.43
C GLY A 205 -4.46 -4.18 7.03
N TRP A 206 -5.37 -3.72 6.19
CA TRP A 206 -5.17 -3.33 4.79
C TRP A 206 -6.27 -2.39 4.32
N GLY A 207 -6.19 -1.91 3.08
CA GLY A 207 -7.31 -1.29 2.38
C GLY A 207 -7.57 0.17 2.73
N LEU A 208 -6.70 0.80 3.52
CA LEU A 208 -6.69 2.24 3.76
C LEU A 208 -5.97 2.96 2.61
N TYR A 209 -6.55 4.07 2.15
CA TYR A 209 -5.99 4.93 1.10
C TYR A 209 -5.79 6.35 1.65
N MET A 210 -4.56 6.88 1.57
CA MET A 210 -4.24 8.16 2.21
C MET A 210 -3.18 8.97 1.45
N LYS A 211 -3.28 10.30 1.48
CA LYS A 211 -2.31 11.21 0.86
C LYS A 211 -1.02 11.26 1.67
N SER A 212 0.11 11.51 1.02
CA SER A 212 1.44 11.44 1.65
C SER A 212 1.64 12.44 2.79
N GLU A 213 1.12 13.67 2.65
CA GLU A 213 1.21 14.65 3.75
C GLU A 213 0.23 14.34 4.89
N ASP A 214 -0.94 13.76 4.59
CA ASP A 214 -1.89 13.33 5.62
C ASP A 214 -1.31 12.17 6.46
N LEU A 215 -0.51 11.29 5.84
CA LEU A 215 0.29 10.29 6.58
C LEU A 215 1.25 10.96 7.56
N ALA A 216 1.98 11.99 7.11
CA ALA A 216 2.89 12.74 7.96
C ALA A 216 2.13 13.40 9.13
N LYS A 217 0.99 14.06 8.86
CA LYS A 217 0.13 14.67 9.90
C LYS A 217 -0.35 13.62 10.91
N PHE A 218 -0.76 12.44 10.46
CA PHE A 218 -1.22 11.37 11.34
C PHE A 218 -0.11 10.85 12.27
N PHE A 219 1.11 10.68 11.77
CA PHE A 219 2.22 10.13 12.55
C PHE A 219 3.04 11.18 13.31
N LEU A 220 2.89 12.48 13.02
CA LEU A 220 3.62 13.54 13.73
C LEU A 220 3.37 13.51 15.25
N PRO A 221 2.14 13.28 15.76
CA PRO A 221 1.93 13.07 17.19
C PRO A 221 2.77 11.94 17.78
N TYR A 222 3.07 10.87 17.04
CA TYR A 222 3.85 9.74 17.56
C TYR A 222 5.31 10.09 17.86
N ILE A 223 5.89 11.06 17.15
CA ILE A 223 7.25 11.54 17.50
C ILE A 223 7.24 12.54 18.66
N HIS A 224 6.06 13.04 19.05
CA HIS A 224 5.84 14.03 20.12
C HIS A 224 5.03 13.49 21.30
N ASP A 225 5.20 12.21 21.65
CA ASP A 225 4.48 11.56 22.76
C ASP A 225 2.95 11.74 22.71
N GLY A 226 2.40 11.78 21.50
CA GLY A 226 0.98 11.88 21.18
C GLY A 226 0.43 13.30 21.07
N LYS A 227 1.27 14.34 21.12
CA LYS A 227 0.85 15.74 21.02
C LYS A 227 0.90 16.25 19.58
N TRP A 228 -0.08 17.09 19.23
CA TRP A 228 0.01 17.94 18.05
C TRP A 228 0.98 19.11 18.29
N ILE A 229 1.32 19.82 17.22
CA ILE A 229 2.26 20.96 17.19
C ILE A 229 1.85 22.06 18.17
N ASP A 230 0.55 22.25 18.42
CA ASP A 230 0.04 23.25 19.38
C ASP A 230 0.04 22.76 20.84
N GLY A 231 0.57 21.56 21.09
CA GLY A 231 0.62 20.91 22.40
C GLY A 231 -0.63 20.12 22.77
N THR A 232 -1.68 20.10 21.94
CA THR A 232 -2.90 19.31 22.18
C THR A 232 -2.57 17.83 22.21
N GLN A 233 -2.90 17.14 23.30
CA GLN A 233 -2.75 15.69 23.41
C GLN A 233 -3.81 15.00 22.54
N LEU A 234 -3.42 14.51 21.37
CA LEU A 234 -4.29 13.78 20.46
C LEU A 234 -4.31 12.30 20.81
N VAL A 235 -3.17 11.63 20.74
CA VAL A 235 -3.01 10.20 21.09
C VAL A 235 -2.57 10.10 22.54
N PRO A 236 -3.11 9.22 23.39
CA PRO A 236 -2.63 9.08 24.77
C PRO A 236 -1.12 8.82 24.82
N ALA A 237 -0.36 9.61 25.59
CA ALA A 237 1.10 9.50 25.64
C ALA A 237 1.58 8.11 26.07
N GLU A 238 0.86 7.47 27.00
CA GLU A 238 1.16 6.10 27.43
C GLU A 238 0.93 5.08 26.31
N TRP A 239 -0.09 5.30 25.47
CA TRP A 239 -0.32 4.46 24.30
C TRP A 239 0.81 4.62 23.29
N VAL A 240 1.28 5.84 23.02
CA VAL A 240 2.42 6.06 22.11
C VAL A 240 3.66 5.29 22.58
N ARG A 241 4.04 5.44 23.85
CA ARG A 241 5.19 4.72 24.43
C ARG A 241 5.00 3.20 24.37
N THR A 242 3.85 2.71 24.81
CA THR A 242 3.58 1.27 24.88
C THR A 242 3.48 0.66 23.48
N ALA A 243 2.74 1.28 22.57
CA ALA A 243 2.49 0.75 21.24
C ALA A 243 3.75 0.71 20.38
N THR A 244 4.67 1.64 20.59
CA THR A 244 5.91 1.69 19.83
C THR A 244 7.03 0.87 20.46
N ALA A 245 6.96 0.50 21.74
CA ALA A 245 7.96 -0.33 22.41
C ALA A 245 8.08 -1.73 21.80
N LYS A 246 9.25 -2.36 21.97
CA LYS A 246 9.45 -3.76 21.54
C LYS A 246 8.73 -4.70 22.52
N HIS A 247 7.71 -5.40 22.03
CA HIS A 247 6.95 -6.41 22.79
C HIS A 247 7.34 -7.84 22.42
N THR A 248 7.81 -8.05 21.20
CA THR A 248 8.19 -9.37 20.71
C THR A 248 9.31 -9.29 19.69
N ASP A 249 10.09 -10.35 19.59
CA ASP A 249 10.98 -10.56 18.45
C ASP A 249 10.13 -10.80 17.20
N SER A 250 10.59 -10.31 16.05
CA SER A 250 9.86 -10.37 14.79
C SER A 250 10.45 -11.47 13.89
N VAL A 251 10.33 -11.32 12.57
CA VAL A 251 10.80 -12.33 11.61
C VAL A 251 12.33 -12.46 11.64
N HIS A 252 12.82 -13.65 11.32
CA HIS A 252 14.26 -13.97 11.22
C HIS A 252 14.59 -14.36 9.78
N ASP A 253 14.50 -13.39 8.87
CA ASP A 253 14.61 -13.58 7.42
C ASP A 253 15.99 -13.18 6.84
N GLY A 254 16.89 -12.67 7.70
CA GLY A 254 18.20 -12.17 7.30
C GLY A 254 18.20 -10.70 6.85
N TYR A 255 17.05 -10.03 6.85
CA TYR A 255 16.92 -8.60 6.60
C TYR A 255 16.82 -7.87 7.94
N ILE A 256 17.88 -7.12 8.30
CA ILE A 256 18.02 -6.48 9.62
C ILE A 256 16.79 -5.67 10.03
N ASP A 257 16.16 -4.99 9.07
CA ASP A 257 14.97 -4.16 9.25
C ASP A 257 13.79 -4.91 9.85
N ASN A 258 13.63 -6.19 9.48
CA ASN A 258 12.53 -7.01 9.91
C ASN A 258 12.85 -7.78 11.20
N MET A 259 14.10 -7.71 11.68
CA MET A 259 14.60 -8.42 12.86
C MET A 259 14.68 -7.54 14.12
N CYS A 260 14.37 -6.24 14.02
CA CYS A 260 14.50 -5.30 15.14
C CYS A 260 13.41 -5.46 16.22
N GLY A 261 12.38 -6.27 15.98
CA GLY A 261 11.25 -6.49 16.87
C GLY A 261 9.99 -5.72 16.49
N TYR A 262 8.90 -6.04 17.17
CA TYR A 262 7.57 -5.53 16.87
C TYR A 262 6.86 -5.04 18.15
N GLY A 263 6.10 -3.95 18.02
CA GLY A 263 5.27 -3.38 19.06
C GLY A 263 3.78 -3.67 18.86
N TYR A 264 2.91 -2.77 19.31
CA TYR A 264 1.48 -2.82 18.96
C TYR A 264 1.27 -2.27 17.56
N GLN A 265 1.56 -3.11 16.57
CA GLN A 265 1.43 -2.80 15.17
C GLN A 265 2.35 -1.70 14.65
N PHE A 266 3.52 -1.57 15.27
CA PHE A 266 4.65 -0.76 14.81
C PHE A 266 5.90 -1.64 14.74
N TRP A 267 6.67 -1.49 13.67
CA TRP A 267 7.96 -2.16 13.53
C TRP A 267 9.03 -1.33 14.23
N ARG A 268 9.97 -1.99 14.91
CA ARG A 268 11.19 -1.32 15.39
C ARG A 268 12.18 -1.16 14.26
N ASN A 269 13.01 -0.13 14.35
CA ASN A 269 14.08 0.14 13.40
C ASN A 269 15.46 -0.19 14.02
N PRO A 270 16.51 -0.32 13.19
CA PRO A 270 17.88 -0.51 13.69
C PRO A 270 18.43 0.70 14.44
N VAL A 271 17.87 1.89 14.21
CA VAL A 271 18.21 3.12 14.92
C VAL A 271 17.53 3.16 16.29
N SER A 272 18.29 3.49 17.34
CA SER A 272 17.78 3.57 18.71
C SER A 272 16.56 4.50 18.83
N ASN A 273 15.62 4.10 19.67
CA ASN A 273 14.35 4.80 19.91
C ASN A 273 13.60 5.23 18.63
N SER A 274 13.66 4.44 17.56
CA SER A 274 12.92 4.72 16.33
C SER A 274 12.08 3.51 15.90
N PHE A 275 11.03 3.80 15.14
CA PHE A 275 10.02 2.84 14.72
C PHE A 275 9.42 3.24 13.38
N ARG A 276 8.67 2.33 12.75
CA ARG A 276 8.00 2.58 11.48
C ARG A 276 6.64 1.91 11.39
N ALA A 277 5.78 2.51 10.59
CA ALA A 277 4.62 1.84 10.01
C ALA A 277 5.02 1.33 8.62
N ASP A 278 4.69 0.08 8.30
CA ASP A 278 5.22 -0.62 7.12
C ASP A 278 4.11 -1.32 6.33
N GLY A 279 4.08 -1.06 5.02
CA GLY A 279 3.15 -1.57 4.04
C GLY A 279 3.89 -2.15 2.84
N LEU A 280 3.27 -3.20 2.27
CA LEU A 280 3.75 -3.90 1.08
C LEU A 280 4.11 -2.92 -0.05
N PHE A 281 5.14 -3.26 -0.82
CA PHE A 281 5.68 -2.44 -1.91
C PHE A 281 6.28 -1.10 -1.47
N GLY A 282 6.81 -1.03 -0.24
CA GLY A 282 7.53 0.13 0.23
C GLY A 282 6.68 1.32 0.65
N GLN A 283 5.44 1.09 1.12
CA GLN A 283 4.67 2.14 1.81
C GLN A 283 5.21 2.24 3.24
N ARG A 284 5.89 3.35 3.59
CA ARG A 284 6.51 3.49 4.91
C ARG A 284 6.34 4.88 5.51
N CYS A 285 6.23 4.91 6.83
CA CYS A 285 6.50 6.11 7.62
C CYS A 285 7.54 5.75 8.67
N PHE A 286 8.75 6.29 8.53
CA PHE A 286 9.82 6.17 9.52
C PHE A 286 9.71 7.31 10.51
N MET A 287 9.79 6.99 11.80
CA MET A 287 9.63 7.95 12.88
C MET A 287 10.87 7.93 13.76
N PHE A 288 11.50 9.10 13.91
CA PHE A 288 12.74 9.31 14.64
C PHE A 288 12.55 10.36 15.74
N PRO A 289 11.90 10.03 16.87
CA PRO A 289 11.70 10.96 17.98
C PRO A 289 12.98 11.68 18.43
N GLY A 290 14.10 10.96 18.51
CA GLY A 290 15.39 11.55 18.91
C GLY A 290 15.97 12.57 17.93
N TYR A 291 15.46 12.63 16.71
CA TYR A 291 15.87 13.59 15.66
C TYR A 291 14.79 14.61 15.34
N ASP A 292 13.64 14.53 16.04
CA ASP A 292 12.44 15.33 15.77
C ASP A 292 12.05 15.29 14.28
N ALA A 293 12.03 14.07 13.73
CA ALA A 293 11.85 13.86 12.30
C ALA A 293 10.99 12.62 12.00
N LEU A 294 10.29 12.68 10.86
CA LEU A 294 9.69 11.53 10.22
C LEU A 294 9.87 11.60 8.70
N VAL A 295 9.88 10.44 8.05
CA VAL A 295 9.97 10.35 6.59
C VAL A 295 8.90 9.39 6.07
N VAL A 296 8.03 9.89 5.20
CA VAL A 296 7.03 9.10 4.49
C VAL A 296 7.57 8.74 3.12
N LEU A 297 7.47 7.46 2.75
CA LEU A 297 7.76 6.95 1.40
C LEU A 297 6.55 6.15 0.90
N ASN A 298 6.20 6.30 -0.37
CA ASN A 298 5.28 5.42 -1.07
C ASN A 298 5.99 4.92 -2.33
N CYS A 299 6.02 3.61 -2.55
CA CYS A 299 6.73 2.99 -3.68
C CYS A 299 5.86 1.98 -4.44
N GLY A 300 6.38 1.48 -5.56
CA GLY A 300 5.87 0.34 -6.30
C GLY A 300 6.98 -0.68 -6.56
N GLU A 301 7.69 -1.07 -5.49
CA GLU A 301 8.88 -1.93 -5.55
C GLU A 301 8.66 -3.16 -4.66
N SER A 302 8.72 -4.35 -5.22
CA SER A 302 8.55 -5.62 -4.50
C SER A 302 9.78 -6.04 -3.72
N GLU A 303 10.97 -5.68 -4.22
CA GLU A 303 12.25 -5.87 -3.53
C GLU A 303 12.58 -4.64 -2.69
N ASP A 304 11.65 -4.24 -1.84
CA ASP A 304 11.69 -2.99 -1.10
C ASP A 304 12.86 -2.87 -0.11
N TYR A 305 13.51 -3.96 0.27
CA TYR A 305 14.81 -3.95 0.97
C TYR A 305 15.89 -3.16 0.20
N LYS A 306 15.79 -3.05 -1.13
CA LYS A 306 16.67 -2.20 -1.95
C LYS A 306 16.44 -0.72 -1.65
N VAL A 307 15.18 -0.31 -1.52
CA VAL A 307 14.80 1.05 -1.09
C VAL A 307 15.30 1.30 0.33
N MET A 308 15.10 0.34 1.24
CA MET A 308 15.59 0.43 2.63
C MET A 308 17.11 0.64 2.71
N LYS A 309 17.88 -0.12 1.92
CA LYS A 309 19.34 0.01 1.88
C LYS A 309 19.80 1.41 1.46
N VAL A 310 19.10 2.01 0.49
CA VAL A 310 19.38 3.39 0.07
C VAL A 310 18.90 4.36 1.15
N PHE A 311 17.71 4.17 1.70
CA PHE A 311 17.16 5.01 2.76
C PHE A 311 18.11 5.11 3.97
N TRP A 312 18.58 3.98 4.50
CA TRP A 312 19.47 3.95 5.67
C TRP A 312 20.87 4.51 5.41
N LYS A 313 21.28 4.68 4.15
CA LYS A 313 22.52 5.38 3.81
C LYS A 313 22.41 6.89 4.06
N TYR A 314 21.22 7.47 3.93
CA TYR A 314 20.99 8.91 4.01
C TYR A 314 20.22 9.34 5.27
N PHE A 315 19.34 8.50 5.81
CA PHE A 315 18.53 8.79 6.99
C PHE A 315 18.84 7.80 8.10
N PRO A 316 19.02 8.24 9.36
CA PRO A 316 18.97 9.62 9.85
C PRO A 316 20.29 10.41 9.67
N GLU A 317 21.29 9.86 8.96
CA GLU A 317 22.64 10.45 8.84
C GLU A 317 22.65 11.91 8.36
N CYS A 318 21.68 12.32 7.54
CA CYS A 318 21.58 13.70 7.04
C CYS A 318 21.02 14.73 8.05
N PHE A 319 20.60 14.30 9.25
CA PHE A 319 20.02 15.16 10.28
C PHE A 319 21.12 15.79 11.15
N GLU A 320 21.46 17.05 10.89
CA GLU A 320 22.41 17.85 11.68
C GLU A 320 21.73 18.45 12.91
N ASN A 321 22.45 18.70 14.01
CA ASN A 321 21.86 19.18 15.26
C ASN A 321 21.26 20.59 15.16
N ASP A 322 21.87 21.48 14.38
CA ASP A 322 21.51 22.89 14.26
C ASP A 322 21.05 23.22 12.82
N PRO A 323 20.20 24.25 12.65
CA PRO A 323 19.93 24.82 11.33
C PRO A 323 21.21 25.19 10.59
N LEU A 324 21.23 24.94 9.28
CA LEU A 324 22.36 25.25 8.41
C LEU A 324 22.17 26.61 7.74
N PRO A 325 23.24 27.28 7.31
CA PRO A 325 23.13 28.44 6.43
C PRO A 325 22.39 28.08 5.15
N GLU A 326 21.46 28.93 4.72
CA GLU A 326 20.71 28.75 3.47
C GLU A 326 21.65 28.57 2.27
N ASN A 327 21.32 27.62 1.40
CA ASN A 327 22.07 27.34 0.18
C ASN A 327 21.12 27.29 -1.02
N GLU A 328 20.83 28.46 -1.58
CA GLU A 328 19.89 28.59 -2.70
C GLU A 328 20.27 27.75 -3.91
N THR A 329 21.56 27.60 -4.20
CA THR A 329 22.06 26.81 -5.34
C THR A 329 21.76 25.32 -5.14
N ALA A 330 22.07 24.77 -3.96
CA ALA A 330 21.80 23.38 -3.65
C ALA A 330 20.30 23.09 -3.55
N HIS A 331 19.53 24.01 -2.95
CA HIS A 331 18.08 23.89 -2.83
C HIS A 331 17.41 23.93 -4.21
N ARG A 332 17.82 24.84 -5.11
CA ARG A 332 17.33 24.87 -6.49
C ARG A 332 17.64 23.57 -7.23
N ALA A 333 18.85 23.02 -7.08
CA ALA A 333 19.22 21.74 -7.67
C ALA A 333 18.39 20.57 -7.14
N LEU A 334 18.02 20.59 -5.85
CA LEU A 334 17.08 19.62 -5.27
C LEU A 334 15.70 19.75 -5.90
N LEU A 335 15.14 20.95 -6.00
CA LEU A 335 13.83 21.20 -6.61
C LEU A 335 13.80 20.78 -8.09
N GLU A 336 14.87 21.04 -8.84
CA GLU A 336 15.02 20.56 -10.21
C GLU A 336 15.06 19.03 -10.29
N THR A 337 15.78 18.35 -9.39
CA THR A 337 15.72 16.88 -9.31
C THR A 337 14.31 16.39 -9.02
N ILE A 338 13.62 16.97 -8.04
CA ILE A 338 12.24 16.59 -7.67
C ILE A 338 11.29 16.77 -8.86
N ALA A 339 11.38 17.88 -9.58
CA ALA A 339 10.52 18.17 -10.74
C ALA A 339 10.73 17.20 -11.91
N ASN A 340 11.90 16.55 -11.98
CA ASN A 340 12.25 15.59 -13.04
C ASN A 340 12.07 14.12 -12.62
N CYS A 341 11.62 13.85 -11.38
CA CYS A 341 11.33 12.50 -10.92
C CYS A 341 10.08 11.94 -11.64
N ALA A 342 10.23 10.75 -12.22
CA ALA A 342 9.14 10.03 -12.88
C ALA A 342 9.30 8.53 -12.64
N VAL A 343 8.17 7.82 -12.59
CA VAL A 343 8.20 6.35 -12.61
C VAL A 343 8.46 5.85 -14.04
N GLU A 344 8.60 4.53 -14.20
CA GLU A 344 8.74 3.90 -15.51
C GLU A 344 7.63 4.34 -16.48
N ASP A 345 8.04 4.71 -17.70
CA ASP A 345 7.18 5.29 -18.72
C ASP A 345 7.20 4.50 -20.05
N LEU A 346 6.11 4.61 -20.82
CA LEU A 346 5.97 4.05 -22.16
C LEU A 346 6.26 5.14 -23.21
N PRO A 347 7.41 5.11 -23.90
CA PRO A 347 7.75 6.15 -24.87
C PRO A 347 6.85 6.08 -26.10
N ALA A 348 6.56 7.26 -26.66
CA ALA A 348 5.86 7.38 -27.92
C ALA A 348 6.57 6.63 -29.06
N LYS A 349 5.78 6.07 -29.97
CA LYS A 349 6.26 5.41 -31.18
C LYS A 349 5.40 5.83 -32.37
N PRO A 350 5.90 5.71 -33.62
CA PRO A 350 5.10 5.99 -34.80
C PRO A 350 3.77 5.22 -34.79
N ARG A 351 2.70 5.89 -35.21
CA ARG A 351 1.36 5.30 -35.36
C ARG A 351 1.35 4.26 -36.49
N ASN A 352 0.41 3.32 -36.44
CA ASN A 352 0.22 2.31 -37.48
C ASN A 352 -1.20 2.42 -38.06
N ALA A 353 -1.40 3.39 -38.95
CA ALA A 353 -2.72 3.76 -39.46
C ALA A 353 -3.48 2.58 -40.10
N SER A 354 -2.80 1.69 -40.81
CA SER A 354 -3.43 0.52 -41.45
C SER A 354 -3.89 -0.51 -40.41
N ALA A 355 -3.07 -0.79 -39.39
CA ALA A 355 -3.46 -1.67 -38.30
C ALA A 355 -4.59 -1.06 -37.46
N GLU A 356 -4.50 0.23 -37.14
CA GLU A 356 -5.53 0.99 -36.42
C GLU A 356 -6.87 0.91 -37.14
N GLN A 357 -6.91 1.19 -38.45
CA GLN A 357 -8.14 1.08 -39.26
C GLN A 357 -8.70 -0.34 -39.27
N ALA A 358 -7.85 -1.37 -39.28
CA ALA A 358 -8.28 -2.77 -39.34
C ALA A 358 -8.91 -3.30 -38.04
N ILE A 359 -8.60 -2.70 -36.89
CA ILE A 359 -9.06 -3.16 -35.58
C ILE A 359 -10.02 -2.18 -34.88
N SER A 360 -10.00 -0.89 -35.24
CA SER A 360 -10.83 0.15 -34.62
C SER A 360 -12.31 -0.21 -34.68
N GLY A 361 -13.02 -0.04 -33.55
CA GLY A 361 -14.45 -0.31 -33.40
C GLY A 361 -14.83 -1.79 -33.27
N ARG A 362 -13.90 -2.74 -33.49
CA ARG A 362 -14.18 -4.17 -33.38
C ARG A 362 -14.10 -4.64 -31.93
N ILE A 363 -15.06 -5.47 -31.52
CA ILE A 363 -15.08 -6.05 -30.18
C ILE A 363 -14.21 -7.30 -30.17
N ILE A 364 -13.35 -7.42 -29.16
CA ILE A 364 -12.57 -8.61 -28.86
C ILE A 364 -13.26 -9.31 -27.69
N LYS A 365 -13.86 -10.48 -27.94
CA LYS A 365 -14.37 -11.35 -26.87
C LYS A 365 -13.21 -12.13 -26.27
N CYS A 366 -12.91 -11.89 -25.00
CA CYS A 366 -11.76 -12.44 -24.28
C CYS A 366 -12.13 -13.76 -23.57
N LYS A 367 -11.15 -14.67 -23.50
CA LYS A 367 -11.19 -15.87 -22.66
C LYS A 367 -10.12 -15.72 -21.58
N SER A 368 -10.47 -15.05 -20.49
CA SER A 368 -9.61 -14.81 -19.32
C SER A 368 -10.08 -15.64 -18.11
N ASN A 369 -9.56 -15.33 -16.92
CA ASN A 369 -9.96 -15.98 -15.66
C ASN A 369 -10.48 -14.95 -14.63
N ARG A 370 -11.02 -15.46 -13.52
CA ARG A 370 -11.58 -14.62 -12.44
C ARG A 370 -10.61 -13.63 -11.78
N TYR A 371 -9.30 -13.77 -12.00
CA TYR A 371 -8.25 -12.94 -11.43
C TYR A 371 -7.68 -11.92 -12.42
N THR A 372 -8.04 -12.01 -13.70
CA THR A 372 -7.59 -11.07 -14.72
C THR A 372 -8.35 -9.75 -14.56
N SER A 373 -7.68 -8.70 -14.08
CA SER A 373 -8.24 -7.36 -13.86
C SER A 373 -7.22 -6.27 -14.23
N VAL A 374 -7.70 -5.04 -14.44
CA VAL A 374 -6.81 -3.88 -14.54
C VAL A 374 -6.11 -3.56 -13.22
N ILE A 375 -6.76 -3.79 -12.07
CA ILE A 375 -6.08 -3.69 -10.77
C ILE A 375 -5.30 -4.97 -10.46
N SER A 376 -4.33 -4.86 -9.54
CA SER A 376 -3.42 -5.95 -9.21
C SER A 376 -4.08 -7.02 -8.34
N ILE A 377 -3.58 -8.26 -8.41
CA ILE A 377 -3.99 -9.34 -7.50
C ILE A 377 -3.82 -9.01 -6.01
N SER A 378 -2.81 -8.20 -5.66
CA SER A 378 -2.62 -7.74 -4.27
C SER A 378 -3.79 -6.90 -3.79
N ILE A 379 -4.37 -6.05 -4.65
CA ILE A 379 -5.58 -5.29 -4.34
C ILE A 379 -6.83 -6.17 -4.49
N LEU A 380 -6.95 -6.97 -5.55
CA LEU A 380 -8.09 -7.88 -5.73
C LEU A 380 -8.31 -8.78 -4.51
N ASN A 381 -7.25 -9.28 -3.89
CA ASN A 381 -7.34 -10.13 -2.70
C ASN A 381 -7.61 -9.38 -1.40
N MET A 382 -7.54 -8.05 -1.42
CA MET A 382 -7.91 -7.17 -0.32
C MET A 382 -9.39 -6.78 -0.34
N LEU A 383 -10.01 -6.72 -1.53
CA LEU A 383 -11.39 -6.28 -1.70
C LEU A 383 -12.40 -7.36 -1.29
N PHE A 384 -13.47 -6.91 -0.62
CA PHE A 384 -14.69 -7.68 -0.41
C PHE A 384 -15.43 -7.85 -1.74
N ARG A 385 -15.70 -6.76 -2.47
CA ARG A 385 -16.27 -6.81 -3.84
C ARG A 385 -15.18 -6.82 -4.90
N LYS A 386 -14.79 -8.02 -5.31
CA LYS A 386 -13.68 -8.20 -6.26
C LYS A 386 -14.14 -7.95 -7.72
N PRO A 387 -13.48 -7.08 -8.49
CA PRO A 387 -13.61 -7.08 -9.96
C PRO A 387 -12.86 -8.30 -10.57
N GLY A 388 -12.61 -8.30 -11.89
CA GLY A 388 -11.87 -9.36 -12.60
C GLY A 388 -12.63 -9.98 -13.78
N ASN A 389 -12.09 -11.06 -14.35
CA ASN A 389 -12.66 -11.71 -15.55
C ASN A 389 -12.91 -10.73 -16.70
N ILE A 390 -11.85 -10.11 -17.23
CA ILE A 390 -11.95 -9.30 -18.44
C ILE A 390 -12.44 -10.18 -19.61
N ASP A 391 -13.67 -9.96 -20.07
CA ASP A 391 -14.33 -10.82 -21.05
C ASP A 391 -14.62 -10.13 -22.40
N ALA A 392 -14.43 -8.81 -22.46
CA ALA A 392 -14.53 -8.03 -23.69
C ALA A 392 -13.58 -6.84 -23.67
N MET A 393 -13.02 -6.51 -24.84
CA MET A 393 -12.20 -5.32 -25.07
C MET A 393 -12.55 -4.68 -26.42
N LYS A 394 -12.34 -3.37 -26.56
CA LYS A 394 -12.54 -2.62 -27.80
C LYS A 394 -11.54 -1.47 -27.88
N PHE A 395 -10.99 -1.24 -29.07
CA PHE A 395 -10.12 -0.11 -29.37
C PHE A 395 -10.84 0.84 -30.33
N GLU A 396 -10.73 2.13 -30.10
CA GLU A 396 -11.13 3.17 -31.05
C GLU A 396 -10.00 4.17 -31.18
N PHE A 397 -9.48 4.35 -32.40
CA PHE A 397 -8.34 5.23 -32.66
C PHE A 397 -8.83 6.54 -33.29
N ASP A 398 -8.33 7.65 -32.76
CA ASP A 398 -8.53 8.99 -33.30
C ASP A 398 -7.17 9.73 -33.41
N ALA A 399 -7.23 11.02 -33.76
CA ALA A 399 -6.04 11.87 -33.89
C ALA A 399 -5.34 12.11 -32.55
N ASP A 400 -6.07 12.05 -31.43
CA ASP A 400 -5.58 12.38 -30.10
C ASP A 400 -4.96 11.15 -29.41
N GLY A 401 -5.34 9.94 -29.82
CA GLY A 401 -4.76 8.72 -29.26
C GLY A 401 -5.60 7.47 -29.48
N LEU A 402 -5.75 6.72 -28.40
CA LEU A 402 -6.55 5.50 -28.31
C LEU A 402 -7.63 5.69 -27.24
N VAL A 403 -8.87 5.39 -27.57
CA VAL A 403 -9.94 5.09 -26.62
C VAL A 403 -10.00 3.58 -26.42
N PHE A 404 -9.78 3.13 -25.19
CA PHE A 404 -9.84 1.72 -24.81
C PHE A 404 -11.06 1.48 -23.93
N THR A 405 -11.91 0.54 -24.34
CA THR A 405 -13.04 0.06 -23.55
C THR A 405 -12.80 -1.38 -23.17
N TRP A 406 -13.09 -1.76 -21.93
CA TRP A 406 -13.15 -3.15 -21.53
C TRP A 406 -14.33 -3.42 -20.59
N ARG A 407 -14.72 -4.69 -20.54
CA ARG A 407 -15.66 -5.20 -19.56
C ARG A 407 -14.97 -6.23 -18.68
N GLU A 408 -15.12 -6.10 -17.37
CA GLU A 408 -14.68 -7.06 -16.38
C GLU A 408 -15.79 -7.26 -15.34
N LYS A 409 -16.32 -8.48 -15.28
CA LYS A 409 -17.62 -8.78 -14.62
C LYS A 409 -18.71 -7.75 -14.99
N GLU A 410 -19.29 -7.07 -14.00
CA GLU A 410 -20.33 -6.05 -14.16
C GLU A 410 -19.79 -4.66 -14.56
N TYR A 411 -18.47 -4.44 -14.48
CA TYR A 411 -17.84 -3.15 -14.75
C TYR A 411 -17.53 -3.00 -16.23
N THR A 412 -18.02 -1.93 -16.85
CA THR A 412 -17.59 -1.49 -18.19
C THR A 412 -16.90 -0.15 -18.04
N ASN A 413 -15.60 -0.12 -18.32
CA ASN A 413 -14.78 1.08 -18.18
C ASN A 413 -14.27 1.53 -19.55
N VAL A 414 -14.13 2.86 -19.68
CA VAL A 414 -13.62 3.51 -20.89
C VAL A 414 -12.52 4.47 -20.46
N ILE A 415 -11.35 4.35 -21.07
CA ILE A 415 -10.23 5.27 -20.84
C ILE A 415 -9.71 5.81 -22.16
N ARG A 416 -9.07 6.97 -22.10
CA ARG A 416 -8.16 7.43 -23.12
C ARG A 416 -6.73 7.03 -22.78
N ALA A 417 -5.96 6.70 -23.80
CA ALA A 417 -4.53 6.44 -23.72
C ALA A 417 -3.79 7.33 -24.73
N GLY A 418 -2.83 8.12 -24.24
CA GLY A 418 -2.02 8.99 -25.08
C GLY A 418 -1.05 8.18 -25.94
N MET A 419 -0.89 8.59 -27.19
CA MET A 419 0.05 7.95 -28.14
C MET A 419 1.14 8.92 -28.64
N ASN A 420 1.13 10.16 -28.15
CA ASN A 420 2.07 11.23 -28.50
C ASN A 420 3.23 11.38 -27.50
N GLY A 421 3.27 10.54 -26.46
CA GLY A 421 4.27 10.61 -25.39
C GLY A 421 3.76 11.25 -24.11
N GLU A 422 2.57 11.85 -24.13
CA GLU A 422 1.89 12.38 -22.94
C GLU A 422 0.88 11.38 -22.39
N TYR A 423 0.62 11.43 -21.08
CA TYR A 423 -0.44 10.61 -20.48
C TYR A 423 -1.80 11.16 -20.87
N ALA A 424 -2.72 10.27 -21.23
CA ALA A 424 -4.14 10.59 -21.13
C ALA A 424 -4.65 10.20 -19.74
N VAL A 425 -5.48 11.07 -19.16
CA VAL A 425 -6.08 10.88 -17.85
C VAL A 425 -7.53 10.47 -18.03
N SER A 426 -7.99 9.51 -17.25
CA SER A 426 -9.38 9.05 -17.22
C SER A 426 -9.72 8.56 -15.82
N GLU A 427 -11.01 8.46 -15.50
CA GLU A 427 -11.48 7.89 -14.25
C GLU A 427 -12.15 6.55 -14.51
N ILE A 428 -11.92 5.58 -13.63
CA ILE A 428 -12.54 4.26 -13.70
C ILE A 428 -13.09 3.85 -12.33
N THR A 429 -14.03 2.91 -12.34
CA THR A 429 -14.55 2.30 -11.13
C THR A 429 -14.37 0.79 -11.20
N LEU A 430 -13.75 0.22 -10.17
CA LEU A 430 -13.50 -1.22 -10.06
C LEU A 430 -13.64 -1.66 -8.60
N GLY A 431 -14.63 -2.50 -8.33
CA GLY A 431 -15.08 -2.78 -6.96
C GLY A 431 -15.71 -1.54 -6.33
N ASP A 432 -15.41 -1.29 -5.06
CA ASP A 432 -15.90 -0.13 -4.32
C ASP A 432 -14.97 1.10 -4.41
N LEU A 433 -14.00 1.09 -5.34
CA LEU A 433 -12.99 2.12 -5.50
C LEU A 433 -13.07 2.84 -6.85
N HIS A 434 -12.84 4.15 -6.77
CA HIS A 434 -12.65 5.04 -7.91
C HIS A 434 -11.16 5.30 -8.10
N TYR A 435 -10.70 5.25 -9.33
CA TYR A 435 -9.29 5.44 -9.67
C TYR A 435 -9.11 6.46 -10.77
N HIS A 436 -8.08 7.29 -10.64
CA HIS A 436 -7.54 8.05 -11.76
C HIS A 436 -6.52 7.17 -12.49
N THR A 437 -6.73 6.98 -13.78
CA THR A 437 -5.82 6.22 -14.63
C THR A 437 -5.02 7.16 -15.52
N TYR A 438 -3.71 7.01 -15.46
CA TYR A 438 -2.78 7.62 -16.38
C TYR A 438 -2.33 6.57 -17.38
N SER A 439 -2.70 6.77 -18.64
CA SER A 439 -2.59 5.73 -19.65
C SER A 439 -1.88 6.19 -20.90
N LYS A 440 -1.03 5.31 -21.43
CA LYS A 440 -0.30 5.47 -22.70
C LYS A 440 -0.41 4.22 -23.54
N ALA A 441 -0.40 4.40 -24.85
CA ALA A 441 -0.32 3.30 -25.80
C ALA A 441 0.72 3.58 -26.88
N ALA A 442 1.39 2.53 -27.35
CA ALA A 442 2.42 2.65 -28.37
C ALA A 442 2.52 1.39 -29.22
N TRP A 443 2.53 1.56 -30.54
CA TRP A 443 2.86 0.48 -31.47
C TRP A 443 4.33 0.10 -31.37
N GLN A 444 4.62 -1.18 -31.53
CA GLN A 444 5.97 -1.72 -31.56
C GLN A 444 6.36 -2.11 -32.99
N GLU A 445 7.66 -2.26 -33.25
CA GLU A 445 8.21 -2.59 -34.57
C GLU A 445 7.72 -3.95 -35.11
N ASP A 446 7.41 -4.88 -34.21
CA ASP A 446 6.86 -6.20 -34.54
C ASP A 446 5.35 -6.20 -34.84
N GLY A 447 4.71 -5.02 -34.86
CA GLY A 447 3.29 -4.86 -35.11
C GLY A 447 2.40 -5.12 -33.88
N THR A 448 2.96 -5.33 -32.70
CA THR A 448 2.18 -5.40 -31.46
C THR A 448 1.81 -4.01 -30.93
N LEU A 449 0.72 -3.93 -30.17
CA LEU A 449 0.31 -2.70 -29.47
C LEU A 449 0.55 -2.87 -27.98
N LYS A 450 1.32 -1.97 -27.37
CA LYS A 450 1.41 -1.85 -25.91
C LYS A 450 0.39 -0.85 -25.40
N LEU A 451 -0.27 -1.17 -24.29
CA LEU A 451 -1.15 -0.28 -23.54
C LEU A 451 -0.80 -0.39 -22.06
N TRP A 452 -0.39 0.72 -21.47
CA TRP A 452 -0.11 0.81 -20.03
C TRP A 452 -1.20 1.64 -19.37
N ILE A 453 -1.76 1.11 -18.29
CA ILE A 453 -2.82 1.73 -17.50
C ILE A 453 -2.32 1.79 -16.06
N ARG A 454 -2.15 2.99 -15.52
CA ARG A 454 -1.67 3.20 -14.15
C ARG A 454 -2.78 3.83 -13.30
N PRO A 455 -3.51 3.05 -12.48
CA PRO A 455 -4.38 3.57 -11.43
C PRO A 455 -3.49 4.19 -10.33
N VAL A 456 -3.40 5.52 -10.27
CA VAL A 456 -2.39 6.23 -9.44
C VAL A 456 -2.67 6.17 -7.94
N GLU A 457 -3.85 5.70 -7.53
CA GLU A 457 -4.11 5.38 -6.13
C GLU A 457 -3.46 4.05 -5.68
N THR A 458 -2.92 3.30 -6.63
CA THR A 458 -2.26 2.02 -6.39
C THR A 458 -0.75 2.10 -6.61
N ALA A 459 -0.05 1.11 -6.05
CA ALA A 459 1.38 0.96 -6.24
C ALA A 459 1.77 0.41 -7.64
N HIS A 460 0.81 0.22 -8.55
CA HIS A 460 0.97 -0.67 -9.72
C HIS A 460 0.73 0.01 -11.06
N VAL A 461 1.24 -0.63 -12.11
CA VAL A 461 0.83 -0.39 -13.50
C VAL A 461 0.43 -1.71 -14.15
N ARG A 462 -0.68 -1.70 -14.88
CA ARG A 462 -1.11 -2.80 -15.74
C ARG A 462 -0.57 -2.57 -17.14
N LYS A 463 0.15 -3.56 -17.67
CA LYS A 463 0.79 -3.52 -18.99
C LYS A 463 0.20 -4.62 -19.87
N PHE A 464 -0.57 -4.23 -20.88
CA PHE A 464 -1.03 -5.15 -21.92
C PHE A 464 -0.14 -5.06 -23.15
N THR A 465 0.18 -6.20 -23.74
CA THR A 465 0.75 -6.28 -25.10
C THR A 465 -0.17 -7.11 -25.99
N PHE A 466 -0.71 -6.49 -27.03
CA PHE A 466 -1.65 -7.10 -27.96
C PHE A 466 -0.92 -7.53 -29.24
N ALA A 467 -0.96 -8.81 -29.55
CA ALA A 467 -0.51 -9.36 -30.82
C ALA A 467 -1.72 -9.80 -31.65
N PHE A 468 -1.90 -9.13 -32.79
CA PHE A 468 -3.09 -9.29 -33.64
C PHE A 468 -2.85 -10.32 -34.75
N SER A 469 -3.83 -11.19 -34.99
CA SER A 469 -3.98 -11.98 -36.21
C SER A 469 -5.36 -11.73 -36.82
N ALA A 470 -5.69 -12.37 -37.93
CA ALA A 470 -6.93 -12.10 -38.69
C ALA A 470 -8.22 -12.14 -37.82
N ASP A 471 -8.37 -13.18 -37.00
CA ASP A 471 -9.56 -13.42 -36.15
C ASP A 471 -9.25 -13.47 -34.64
N LYS A 472 -7.97 -13.48 -34.24
CA LYS A 472 -7.54 -13.70 -32.85
C LYS A 472 -6.63 -12.58 -32.39
N VAL A 473 -6.62 -12.38 -31.08
CA VAL A 473 -5.70 -11.49 -30.38
C VAL A 473 -5.07 -12.28 -29.25
N LYS A 474 -3.74 -12.36 -29.23
CA LYS A 474 -3.01 -12.84 -28.06
C LYS A 474 -2.68 -11.64 -27.18
N ILE A 475 -2.91 -11.76 -25.88
CA ILE A 475 -2.81 -10.67 -24.93
C ILE A 475 -1.83 -11.09 -23.85
N LYS A 476 -0.65 -10.48 -23.88
CA LYS A 476 0.28 -10.57 -22.77
C LYS A 476 -0.21 -9.67 -21.65
N ASN A 477 -0.35 -10.21 -20.45
CA ASN A 477 -0.91 -9.51 -19.30
C ASN A 477 0.14 -9.41 -18.19
N GLU A 478 0.75 -8.24 -18.05
CA GLU A 478 1.81 -7.99 -17.07
C GLU A 478 1.37 -6.93 -16.07
N MET A 479 1.87 -7.06 -14.84
CA MET A 479 1.82 -6.02 -13.82
C MET A 479 3.23 -5.67 -13.37
N SER A 480 3.38 -4.51 -12.75
CA SER A 480 4.61 -4.16 -12.04
C SER A 480 4.25 -3.44 -10.75
N PRO A 481 4.68 -3.95 -9.57
CA PRO A 481 5.37 -5.24 -9.33
C PRO A 481 4.63 -6.51 -9.77
N THR A 482 5.33 -7.64 -9.99
CA THR A 482 4.75 -8.91 -10.47
C THR A 482 4.16 -9.79 -9.36
N PHE A 483 3.34 -10.78 -9.73
CA PHE A 483 2.82 -11.77 -8.78
C PHE A 483 3.91 -12.71 -8.25
N GLU A 484 4.87 -13.08 -9.09
CA GLU A 484 6.04 -13.87 -8.70
C GLU A 484 6.84 -13.12 -7.63
N GLU A 485 7.11 -11.84 -7.86
CA GLU A 485 7.79 -10.98 -6.90
C GLU A 485 7.02 -10.87 -5.56
N LEU A 486 5.70 -10.73 -5.61
CA LEU A 486 4.84 -10.77 -4.42
C LEU A 486 4.96 -12.11 -3.67
N THR A 487 5.02 -13.22 -4.40
CA THR A 487 5.15 -14.56 -3.84
C THR A 487 6.52 -14.75 -3.18
N ILE A 488 7.60 -14.29 -3.82
CA ILE A 488 8.96 -14.29 -3.25
C ILE A 488 8.98 -13.48 -1.96
N TYR A 489 8.41 -12.28 -1.98
CA TYR A 489 8.32 -11.42 -0.80
C TYR A 489 7.63 -12.15 0.34
N TYR A 490 6.45 -12.72 0.09
CA TYR A 490 5.66 -13.39 1.12
C TYR A 490 6.37 -14.62 1.70
N LEU A 491 6.96 -15.47 0.85
CA LEU A 491 7.72 -16.64 1.29
C LEU A 491 8.94 -16.26 2.14
N THR A 492 9.67 -15.24 1.71
CA THR A 492 10.83 -14.71 2.45
C THR A 492 10.41 -14.18 3.82
N PHE A 493 9.32 -13.41 3.86
CA PHE A 493 8.77 -12.85 5.09
C PHE A 493 8.28 -13.94 6.07
N MET A 494 7.80 -15.07 5.57
CA MET A 494 7.48 -16.26 6.40
C MET A 494 8.72 -17.05 6.86
N GLY A 495 9.94 -16.60 6.55
CA GLY A 495 11.18 -17.31 6.90
C GLY A 495 11.47 -18.51 5.99
N LEU A 496 10.86 -18.56 4.79
CA LEU A 496 11.07 -19.58 3.76
C LEU A 496 11.67 -18.94 2.49
N PRO A 497 12.92 -18.43 2.53
CA PRO A 497 13.47 -17.66 1.42
C PRO A 497 13.63 -18.49 0.14
N ALA A 498 12.98 -18.08 -0.95
CA ALA A 498 13.19 -18.63 -2.29
C ALA A 498 14.36 -17.90 -2.98
N LYS A 499 15.42 -18.62 -3.40
CA LYS A 499 16.56 -17.99 -4.10
C LYS A 499 16.18 -17.56 -5.53
N PRO A 500 16.49 -16.33 -6.01
CA PRO A 500 15.92 -15.73 -7.24
C PRO A 500 15.98 -16.60 -8.52
N LYS A 501 17.13 -17.23 -8.83
CA LYS A 501 17.27 -18.06 -10.06
C LYS A 501 16.59 -19.42 -9.99
N THR A 502 16.31 -19.88 -8.77
CA THR A 502 15.52 -21.08 -8.48
C THR A 502 14.07 -20.73 -8.13
N ALA A 503 13.77 -19.46 -7.84
CA ALA A 503 12.49 -19.00 -7.35
C ALA A 503 11.45 -19.03 -8.45
N GLU A 504 11.78 -18.68 -9.69
CA GLU A 504 10.83 -18.77 -10.81
C GLU A 504 10.36 -20.22 -11.00
N LYS A 505 11.29 -21.17 -11.11
CA LYS A 505 10.97 -22.60 -11.24
C LYS A 505 10.39 -23.22 -9.96
N PHE A 506 10.80 -22.74 -8.77
CA PHE A 506 10.26 -23.16 -7.48
C PHE A 506 8.86 -22.60 -7.25
N ILE A 507 8.55 -21.40 -7.72
CA ILE A 507 7.23 -20.76 -7.63
C ILE A 507 6.33 -21.36 -8.67
N GLU A 508 6.79 -21.57 -9.91
CA GLU A 508 6.06 -22.35 -10.90
C GLU A 508 5.75 -23.75 -10.36
N ASN A 509 6.76 -24.44 -9.79
CA ASN A 509 6.57 -25.75 -9.17
C ASN A 509 5.72 -25.68 -7.91
N ALA A 510 5.84 -24.67 -7.05
CA ALA A 510 5.03 -24.55 -5.83
C ALA A 510 3.58 -24.17 -6.15
N VAL A 511 3.36 -23.29 -7.13
CA VAL A 511 2.03 -22.96 -7.67
C VAL A 511 1.41 -24.22 -8.30
N HIS A 512 2.20 -25.00 -9.04
CA HIS A 512 1.77 -26.26 -9.63
C HIS A 512 1.51 -27.37 -8.60
N ASP A 513 2.44 -27.58 -7.66
CA ASP A 513 2.43 -28.67 -6.66
C ASP A 513 1.45 -28.40 -5.51
N LEU A 514 1.20 -27.12 -5.16
CA LEU A 514 0.15 -26.70 -4.22
C LEU A 514 -1.21 -26.53 -4.89
N GLY A 515 -1.31 -26.74 -6.21
CA GLY A 515 -2.55 -26.55 -6.98
C GLY A 515 -3.09 -25.11 -6.94
N LEU A 516 -2.22 -24.13 -6.73
CA LEU A 516 -2.60 -22.72 -6.68
C LEU A 516 -2.94 -22.24 -8.10
N PRO A 517 -4.05 -21.52 -8.30
CA PRO A 517 -4.40 -21.01 -9.61
C PRO A 517 -3.33 -20.01 -10.10
N VAL A 518 -3.01 -20.04 -11.40
CA VAL A 518 -2.22 -18.97 -12.01
C VAL A 518 -3.04 -17.68 -11.91
N PHE A 519 -2.58 -16.76 -11.08
CA PHE A 519 -3.35 -15.56 -10.75
C PHE A 519 -3.36 -14.54 -11.88
N GLU A 520 -2.33 -14.50 -12.74
CA GLU A 520 -2.26 -13.53 -13.85
C GLU A 520 -1.76 -14.14 -15.17
N PRO A 521 -2.51 -15.05 -15.78
CA PRO A 521 -2.07 -15.65 -17.03
C PRO A 521 -2.24 -14.67 -18.20
N ASP A 522 -1.35 -14.82 -19.18
CA ASP A 522 -1.63 -14.38 -20.54
C ASP A 522 -2.93 -15.01 -21.03
N PHE A 523 -3.67 -14.26 -21.84
CA PHE A 523 -4.96 -14.73 -22.35
C PHE A 523 -5.14 -14.38 -23.82
N SER A 524 -6.26 -14.82 -24.39
CA SER A 524 -6.57 -14.57 -25.79
C SER A 524 -8.00 -14.10 -25.96
N GLY A 525 -8.24 -13.40 -27.06
CA GLY A 525 -9.56 -13.04 -27.49
C GLY A 525 -9.77 -13.31 -28.98
N ARG A 526 -11.01 -13.16 -29.42
CA ARG A 526 -11.41 -13.23 -30.83
C ARG A 526 -12.22 -12.01 -31.19
N PHE A 527 -12.01 -11.50 -32.39
CA PHE A 527 -12.88 -10.46 -32.92
C PHE A 527 -14.28 -11.04 -33.17
N VAL A 528 -15.32 -10.30 -32.77
CA VAL A 528 -16.74 -10.66 -32.98
C VAL A 528 -17.49 -9.57 -33.72
#